data_AF-A0A7W0UVN7-F1
#
_entry.id   AF-A0A7W0UVN7-F1
#
_cell.length_a   1.000
_cell.length_b   1.000
_cell.length_c   1.000
_cell.angle_alpha   90.00
_cell.angle_beta   90.00
_cell.angle_gamma   90.00
#
_symmetry.space_group_name_H-M   'P 1'
#
loop_
_entity.id
_entity.type
_entity.pdbx_description
1 polymer ?
#
loop_
_entity_poly.entity_id
_entity_poly.type
_entity_poly.pdbx_seq_one_letter_code
_entity_poly.pdbx_strand_id
1 'polypeptide(L)'
;MRKILIVIITLAIASISALAQSQSAPTLRIITENPNLPSELYYGNIKVKPLRLRPGTTQRITIDDADFFVQQQYVDFLSRFPEPDGFNAWVGVMNRCDRNDKECGLVAVSKSFFQSEEFQIKGYWVYRFYKASLGRMPRYAEFTPDMASVTGRTPEEREAKKTQFANVWAQRADFKAKYDVMANAAFVDELLRTAGAQLASRDQLVSDLEAGRKTRADVVRHVAESNEVSRKEYNGAFVAMQYFGYLRRDPEPDGYTAWLKVLDRNPDDAWTMVWGFVTSVEYRNRF
;
A
#
# COMPACT_ATOMS: atom_id res chain seq x y z
N MET A 1 46.16 -75.39 -32.51
CA MET A 1 46.60 -75.50 -31.09
C MET A 1 46.17 -74.25 -30.35
N ARG A 2 45.47 -74.46 -29.21
CA ARG A 2 45.16 -73.55 -28.08
C ARG A 2 44.67 -72.11 -28.33
N LYS A 3 43.40 -71.93 -27.94
CA LYS A 3 42.69 -70.71 -27.53
C LYS A 3 43.54 -69.81 -26.61
N ILE A 4 43.36 -68.49 -26.69
CA ILE A 4 43.14 -67.60 -25.53
C ILE A 4 42.33 -66.38 -26.01
N LEU A 5 41.30 -66.09 -25.23
CA LEU A 5 40.26 -65.08 -25.34
C LEU A 5 40.80 -63.76 -24.77
N ILE A 6 40.67 -62.62 -25.46
CA ILE A 6 40.87 -61.30 -24.83
C ILE A 6 39.69 -60.38 -25.15
N VAL A 7 39.12 -59.92 -24.04
CA VAL A 7 37.92 -59.13 -23.77
C VAL A 7 37.87 -57.78 -24.49
N ILE A 8 36.66 -57.45 -24.95
CA ILE A 8 36.23 -56.15 -25.49
C ILE A 8 36.04 -55.15 -24.35
N ILE A 9 36.65 -53.96 -24.44
CA ILE A 9 36.21 -52.76 -23.71
C ILE A 9 36.17 -51.60 -24.70
N THR A 10 34.97 -51.30 -25.21
CA THR A 10 34.65 -50.05 -25.91
C THR A 10 34.41 -48.94 -24.89
N LEU A 11 35.32 -47.97 -24.82
CA LEU A 11 35.09 -46.71 -24.10
C LEU A 11 34.15 -45.83 -24.94
N ALA A 12 32.88 -45.75 -24.54
CA ALA A 12 31.97 -44.69 -24.97
C ALA A 12 32.15 -43.50 -24.01
N ILE A 13 32.84 -42.46 -24.47
CA ILE A 13 32.90 -41.17 -23.76
C ILE A 13 31.56 -40.48 -24.02
N ALA A 14 30.64 -40.56 -23.07
CA ALA A 14 29.45 -39.72 -23.04
C ALA A 14 29.88 -38.28 -22.71
N SER A 15 29.87 -37.41 -23.71
CA SER A 15 29.95 -35.97 -23.54
C SER A 15 28.68 -35.49 -22.83
N ILE A 16 28.76 -35.32 -21.51
CA ILE A 16 27.77 -34.57 -20.73
C ILE A 16 27.99 -33.09 -21.05
N SER A 17 27.26 -32.59 -22.04
CA SER A 17 27.09 -31.15 -22.23
C SER A 17 26.27 -30.63 -21.06
N ALA A 18 26.93 -30.23 -19.98
CA ALA A 18 26.29 -29.46 -18.94
C ALA A 18 25.77 -28.16 -19.58
N LEU A 19 24.46 -28.07 -19.77
CA LEU A 19 23.76 -26.81 -20.00
C LEU A 19 23.86 -26.00 -18.70
N ALA A 20 25.05 -25.45 -18.44
CA ALA A 20 25.18 -24.29 -17.58
C ALA A 20 24.45 -23.15 -18.31
N GLN A 21 23.16 -22.98 -18.02
CA GLN A 21 22.50 -21.71 -18.26
C GLN A 21 23.43 -20.65 -17.66
N SER A 22 23.98 -19.79 -18.51
CA SER A 22 24.79 -18.66 -18.10
C SER A 22 23.91 -17.74 -17.26
N GLN A 23 23.78 -18.03 -15.97
CA GLN A 23 23.31 -17.05 -15.01
C GLN A 23 24.37 -15.97 -14.98
N SER A 24 24.11 -14.90 -15.72
CA SER A 24 24.86 -13.65 -15.64
C SER A 24 25.10 -13.32 -14.17
N ALA A 25 26.34 -12.96 -13.80
CA ALA A 25 26.67 -12.59 -12.43
C ALA A 25 25.65 -11.57 -11.90
N PRO A 26 25.14 -11.73 -10.67
CA PRO A 26 24.16 -10.81 -10.11
C PRO A 26 24.71 -9.39 -10.12
N THR A 27 23.93 -8.47 -10.68
CA THR A 27 24.29 -7.05 -10.77
C THR A 27 23.61 -6.27 -9.64
N LEU A 28 24.24 -5.17 -9.24
CA LEU A 28 23.63 -4.21 -8.35
C LEU A 28 22.57 -3.41 -9.12
N ARG A 29 21.35 -3.34 -8.58
CA ARG A 29 20.23 -2.59 -9.16
C ARG A 29 19.59 -1.70 -8.12
N ILE A 30 19.29 -0.47 -8.51
CA ILE A 30 18.48 0.47 -7.73
C ILE A 30 17.05 0.42 -8.29
N ILE A 31 16.07 0.20 -7.41
CA ILE A 31 14.65 0.22 -7.76
C ILE A 31 14.01 1.40 -7.06
N THR A 32 13.44 2.31 -7.84
CA THR A 32 12.78 3.52 -7.34
C THR A 32 11.29 3.43 -7.64
N GLU A 33 10.48 3.20 -6.60
CA GLU A 33 9.02 3.18 -6.73
C GLU A 33 8.45 4.58 -6.92
N ASN A 34 9.01 5.56 -6.19
CA ASN A 34 8.66 6.97 -6.28
C ASN A 34 9.96 7.78 -6.34
N PRO A 35 10.16 8.62 -7.38
CA PRO A 35 11.41 9.37 -7.58
C PRO A 35 11.74 10.34 -6.44
N ASN A 36 10.75 10.69 -5.61
CA ASN A 36 10.92 11.59 -4.46
C ASN A 36 11.11 10.84 -3.14
N LEU A 37 11.21 9.50 -3.15
CA LEU A 37 11.34 8.67 -1.95
C LEU A 37 12.62 7.80 -2.01
N PRO A 38 13.06 7.23 -0.87
CA PRO A 38 14.21 6.34 -0.84
C PRO A 38 14.05 5.17 -1.82
N SER A 39 15.11 4.91 -2.57
CA SER A 39 15.16 3.76 -3.49
C SER A 39 15.62 2.50 -2.77
N GLU A 40 15.19 1.36 -3.27
CA GLU A 40 15.60 0.05 -2.78
C GLU A 40 16.82 -0.45 -3.54
N LEU A 41 17.75 -1.10 -2.83
CA LEU A 41 18.97 -1.65 -3.42
C LEU A 41 18.82 -3.16 -3.54
N TYR A 42 19.16 -3.72 -4.70
CA TYR A 42 19.12 -5.16 -4.99
C TYR A 42 20.47 -5.63 -5.51
N TYR A 43 20.85 -6.85 -5.14
CA TYR A 43 21.95 -7.61 -5.75
C TYR A 43 21.35 -8.87 -6.41
N GLY A 44 21.26 -8.86 -7.73
CA GLY A 44 20.38 -9.78 -8.46
C GLY A 44 18.92 -9.60 -8.02
N ASN A 45 18.31 -10.66 -7.50
CA ASN A 45 16.93 -10.65 -6.98
C ASN A 45 16.87 -10.48 -5.45
N ILE A 46 18.01 -10.30 -4.78
CA ILE A 46 18.06 -10.18 -3.32
C ILE A 46 18.04 -8.71 -2.94
N LYS A 47 17.04 -8.30 -2.16
CA LYS A 47 16.99 -6.96 -1.56
C LYS A 47 18.11 -6.82 -0.54
N VAL A 48 18.94 -5.79 -0.72
CA VAL A 48 20.03 -5.45 0.17
C VAL A 48 19.51 -4.49 1.24
N LYS A 49 19.84 -4.75 2.50
CA LYS A 49 19.61 -3.81 3.60
C LYS A 49 20.81 -2.87 3.70
N PRO A 50 20.68 -1.59 3.31
CA PRO A 50 21.81 -0.69 3.36
C PRO A 50 22.22 -0.45 4.81
N LEU A 51 23.52 -0.60 5.08
CA LEU A 51 24.09 -0.17 6.35
C LEU A 51 23.95 1.35 6.47
N ARG A 52 23.20 1.80 7.47
CA ARG A 52 23.04 3.23 7.79
C ARG A 52 23.92 3.58 8.97
N LEU A 53 24.80 4.56 8.80
CA LEU A 53 25.68 5.06 9.86
C LEU A 53 25.38 6.54 10.11
N ARG A 54 25.53 6.97 11.37
CA ARG A 54 25.48 8.39 11.71
C ARG A 54 26.64 9.11 10.99
N PRO A 55 26.43 10.32 10.44
CA PRO A 55 27.48 11.04 9.74
C PRO A 55 28.74 11.21 10.60
N GLY A 56 29.89 10.81 10.06
CA GLY A 56 31.19 10.91 10.74
C GLY A 56 31.43 9.91 11.87
N THR A 57 30.57 8.91 12.06
CA THR A 57 30.76 7.89 13.11
C THR A 57 30.54 6.46 12.60
N THR A 58 30.83 5.47 13.45
CA THR A 58 30.52 4.05 13.21
C THR A 58 29.20 3.62 13.86
N GLN A 59 28.48 4.55 14.48
CA GLN A 59 27.20 4.26 15.12
C GLN A 59 26.15 3.94 14.05
N ARG A 60 25.55 2.75 14.16
CA ARG A 60 24.47 2.32 13.26
C ARG A 60 23.19 3.08 13.57
N ILE A 61 22.46 3.43 12.51
CA ILE A 61 21.09 3.92 12.60
C ILE A 61 20.16 2.71 12.47
N THR A 62 19.23 2.59 13.40
CA THR A 62 18.25 1.49 13.43
C THR A 62 16.82 2.04 13.45
N ILE A 63 15.83 1.22 13.14
CA ILE A 63 14.40 1.58 13.28
C ILE A 63 14.00 1.92 14.71
N ASP A 64 14.88 1.68 15.68
CA ASP A 64 14.64 2.04 17.08
C ASP A 64 15.01 3.48 17.39
N ASP A 65 15.81 4.14 16.55
CA ASP A 65 16.15 5.54 16.70
C ASP A 65 14.95 6.43 16.34
N ALA A 66 14.62 7.39 17.22
CA ALA A 66 13.44 8.24 17.08
C ALA A 66 13.39 8.99 15.73
N ASP A 67 14.53 9.53 15.30
CA ASP A 67 14.63 10.32 14.08
C ASP A 67 14.43 9.46 12.82
N PHE A 68 15.04 8.27 12.77
CA PHE A 68 14.85 7.36 11.66
C PHE A 68 13.45 6.76 11.67
N PHE A 69 12.91 6.38 12.82
CA PHE A 69 11.54 5.89 12.95
C PHE A 69 10.53 6.90 12.41
N VAL A 70 10.59 8.16 12.87
CA VAL A 70 9.70 9.23 12.40
C VAL A 70 9.83 9.41 10.89
N GLN A 71 11.05 9.47 10.35
CA GLN A 71 11.24 9.56 8.90
C GLN A 71 10.58 8.39 8.16
N GLN A 72 10.71 7.16 8.67
CA GLN A 72 10.06 6.00 8.05
C GLN A 72 8.53 6.08 8.13
N GLN A 73 7.94 6.60 9.22
CA GLN A 73 6.49 6.79 9.30
C GLN A 73 5.97 7.73 8.19
N TYR A 74 6.66 8.84 7.94
CA TYR A 74 6.30 9.77 6.85
C TYR A 74 6.40 9.11 5.46
N VAL A 75 7.46 8.33 5.22
CA VAL A 75 7.66 7.64 3.95
C VAL A 75 6.60 6.55 3.75
N ASP A 76 6.39 5.71 4.75
CA ASP A 76 5.54 4.53 4.69
C ASP A 76 4.05 4.89 4.60
N PHE A 77 3.61 5.90 5.36
CA PHE A 77 2.19 6.24 5.46
C PHE A 77 1.82 7.46 4.62
N LEU A 78 2.69 8.45 4.48
CA LEU A 78 2.35 9.70 3.78
C LEU A 78 2.99 9.79 2.39
N SER A 79 3.91 8.88 2.05
CA SER A 79 4.64 8.86 0.77
C SER A 79 5.37 10.18 0.48
N ARG A 80 5.95 10.78 1.53
CA ARG A 80 6.77 12.00 1.43
C ARG A 80 7.81 12.02 2.55
N PHE A 81 8.82 12.88 2.40
CA PHE A 81 9.67 13.24 3.53
C PHE A 81 8.96 14.24 4.45
N PRO A 82 9.30 14.26 5.75
CA PRO A 82 8.77 15.24 6.67
C PRO A 82 9.34 16.63 6.39
N GLU A 83 8.51 17.63 6.61
CA GLU A 83 8.94 19.01 6.81
C GLU A 83 9.73 19.15 8.13
N PRO A 84 10.70 20.09 8.24
CA PRO A 84 11.55 20.22 9.42
C PRO A 84 10.77 20.37 10.74
N ASP A 85 9.71 21.18 10.75
CA ASP A 85 8.95 21.46 11.97
C ASP A 85 8.19 20.22 12.46
N GLY A 86 7.49 19.53 11.56
CA GLY A 86 6.78 18.29 11.86
C GLY A 86 7.73 17.19 12.30
N PHE A 87 8.87 17.03 11.61
CA PHE A 87 9.93 16.10 11.99
C PHE A 87 10.40 16.33 13.44
N ASN A 88 10.81 17.56 13.74
CA ASN A 88 11.33 17.92 15.05
C ASN A 88 10.28 17.76 16.16
N ALA A 89 9.01 18.07 15.87
CA ALA A 89 7.92 17.86 16.80
C ALA A 89 7.75 16.37 17.17
N TRP A 90 7.68 15.48 16.18
CA TRP A 90 7.52 14.04 16.41
C TRP A 90 8.75 13.40 17.07
N VAL A 91 9.95 13.79 16.67
CA VAL A 91 11.19 13.35 17.34
C VAL A 91 11.20 13.82 18.78
N GLY A 92 10.76 15.05 19.05
CA GLY A 92 10.61 15.59 20.39
C GLY A 92 9.63 14.79 21.25
N VAL A 93 8.50 14.33 20.69
CA VAL A 93 7.55 13.44 21.38
C VAL A 93 8.22 12.13 21.75
N MET A 94 8.85 11.45 20.78
CA MET A 94 9.53 10.17 20.99
C MET A 94 10.65 10.24 22.04
N ASN A 95 11.38 11.36 22.10
CA ASN A 95 12.50 11.53 23.04
C ASN A 95 12.05 11.84 24.48
N ARG A 96 10.79 12.24 24.70
CA ARG A 96 10.25 12.56 26.04
C ARG A 96 9.46 11.40 26.66
N CYS A 97 9.22 10.34 25.90
CA CYS A 97 8.32 9.27 26.29
C CYS A 97 9.04 7.94 26.35
N ASP A 98 8.58 7.06 27.24
CA ASP A 98 8.97 5.66 27.19
C ASP A 98 8.53 5.06 25.85
N ARG A 99 9.40 4.27 25.24
CA ARG A 99 9.16 3.71 23.90
C ARG A 99 7.85 2.93 23.78
N ASN A 100 7.46 2.23 24.85
CA ASN A 100 6.25 1.41 24.91
C ASN A 100 5.06 2.11 25.57
N ASP A 101 5.19 3.41 25.84
CA ASP A 101 4.09 4.21 26.37
C ASP A 101 2.90 4.21 25.40
N LYS A 102 1.69 4.12 25.96
CA LYS A 102 0.47 3.98 25.15
C LYS A 102 -0.04 5.31 24.58
N GLU A 103 0.36 6.43 25.17
CA GLU A 103 -0.09 7.78 24.82
C GLU A 103 0.89 8.49 23.90
N CYS A 104 2.19 8.25 24.06
CA CYS A 104 3.22 8.95 23.29
C CYS A 104 4.43 8.10 22.89
N GLY A 105 4.39 6.79 23.16
CA GLY A 105 5.39 5.85 22.68
C GLY A 105 5.26 5.57 21.18
N LEU A 106 6.03 4.61 20.72
CA LEU A 106 6.20 4.27 19.30
C LEU A 106 4.86 3.93 18.61
N VAL A 107 4.01 3.16 19.28
CA VAL A 107 2.69 2.78 18.74
C VAL A 107 1.77 4.00 18.63
N ALA A 108 1.80 4.89 19.61
CA ALA A 108 0.97 6.09 19.63
C ALA A 108 1.39 7.08 18.53
N VAL A 109 2.69 7.30 18.37
CA VAL A 109 3.23 8.13 17.29
C VAL A 109 2.85 7.55 15.94
N SER A 110 3.05 6.25 15.71
CA SER A 110 2.65 5.64 14.44
C SER A 110 1.15 5.73 14.16
N LYS A 111 0.32 5.37 15.15
CA LYS A 111 -1.14 5.45 15.05
C LYS A 111 -1.60 6.84 14.60
N SER A 112 -0.92 7.89 15.07
CA SER A 112 -1.22 9.28 14.70
C SER A 112 -1.08 9.56 13.20
N PHE A 113 -0.18 8.86 12.48
CA PHE A 113 -0.06 8.99 11.03
C PHE A 113 -1.29 8.43 10.30
N PHE A 114 -1.77 7.26 10.68
CA PHE A 114 -2.99 6.68 10.10
C PHE A 114 -4.24 7.49 10.39
N GLN A 115 -4.30 8.09 11.59
CA GLN A 115 -5.44 8.90 12.01
C GLN A 115 -5.39 10.33 11.47
N SER A 116 -4.23 10.76 10.96
CA SER A 116 -4.04 12.11 10.43
C SER A 116 -5.04 12.41 9.31
N GLU A 117 -5.48 13.67 9.26
CA GLU A 117 -6.33 14.15 8.19
C GLU A 117 -5.69 13.90 6.82
N GLU A 118 -4.38 14.13 6.69
CA GLU A 118 -3.63 13.88 5.45
C GLU A 118 -3.81 12.43 4.96
N PHE A 119 -3.73 11.46 5.84
CA PHE A 119 -3.90 10.06 5.47
C PHE A 119 -5.36 9.74 5.13
N GLN A 120 -6.31 10.26 5.89
CA GLN A 120 -7.74 10.03 5.64
C GLN A 120 -8.19 10.58 4.27
N ILE A 121 -7.73 11.77 3.89
CA ILE A 121 -8.11 12.40 2.63
C ILE A 121 -7.39 11.81 1.40
N LYS A 122 -6.38 10.96 1.62
CA LYS A 122 -5.58 10.29 0.59
C LYS A 122 -5.83 8.78 0.56
N GLY A 123 -5.27 8.05 1.53
CA GLY A 123 -5.23 6.60 1.52
C GLY A 123 -6.61 5.96 1.65
N TYR A 124 -7.40 6.38 2.64
CA TYR A 124 -8.77 5.89 2.79
C TYR A 124 -9.66 6.31 1.63
N TRP A 125 -9.43 7.52 1.09
CA TRP A 125 -10.18 7.99 -0.07
C TRP A 125 -9.94 7.12 -1.31
N VAL A 126 -8.68 6.82 -1.66
CA VAL A 126 -8.33 5.93 -2.78
C VAL A 126 -8.85 4.52 -2.55
N TYR A 127 -8.69 3.98 -1.34
CA TYR A 127 -9.19 2.65 -0.99
C TYR A 127 -10.69 2.50 -1.26
N ARG A 128 -11.49 3.54 -0.95
CA ARG A 128 -12.94 3.54 -1.19
C ARG A 128 -13.32 3.51 -2.67
N PHE A 129 -12.49 4.01 -3.58
CA PHE A 129 -12.76 3.87 -5.03
C PHE A 129 -12.74 2.41 -5.48
N TYR A 130 -11.74 1.65 -5.02
CA TYR A 130 -11.65 0.21 -5.28
C TYR A 130 -12.84 -0.54 -4.69
N LYS A 131 -13.17 -0.27 -3.43
CA LYS A 131 -14.30 -0.94 -2.76
C LYS A 131 -15.65 -0.58 -3.37
N ALA A 132 -15.91 0.71 -3.60
CA ALA A 132 -17.20 1.17 -4.08
C ALA A 132 -17.49 0.74 -5.53
N SER A 133 -16.49 0.76 -6.42
CA SER A 133 -16.71 0.50 -7.85
C SER A 133 -16.26 -0.88 -8.33
N LEU A 134 -15.22 -1.47 -7.73
CA LEU A 134 -14.71 -2.78 -8.13
C LEU A 134 -15.06 -3.89 -7.14
N GLY A 135 -15.54 -3.55 -5.93
CA GLY A 135 -15.93 -4.52 -4.91
C GLY A 135 -14.75 -5.25 -4.25
N ARG A 136 -13.51 -4.90 -4.62
CA ARG A 136 -12.28 -5.54 -4.17
C ARG A 136 -11.37 -4.57 -3.45
N MET A 137 -10.45 -5.11 -2.64
CA MET A 137 -9.34 -4.34 -2.09
C MET A 137 -8.35 -3.98 -3.23
N PRO A 138 -7.69 -2.81 -3.19
CA PRO A 138 -6.55 -2.56 -4.08
C PRO A 138 -5.41 -3.52 -3.78
N ARG A 139 -4.55 -3.79 -4.77
CA ARG A 139 -3.22 -4.36 -4.51
C ARG A 139 -2.25 -3.24 -4.14
N TYR A 140 -1.21 -3.55 -3.37
CA TYR A 140 -0.16 -2.61 -2.97
C TYR A 140 0.43 -1.86 -4.18
N ALA A 141 0.71 -2.60 -5.26
CA ALA A 141 1.27 -2.04 -6.48
C ALA A 141 0.31 -1.08 -7.22
N GLU A 142 -1.01 -1.23 -7.02
CA GLU A 142 -2.02 -0.31 -7.56
C GLU A 142 -2.24 0.88 -6.62
N PHE A 143 -2.23 0.63 -5.31
CA PHE A 143 -2.54 1.61 -4.28
C PHE A 143 -1.49 2.72 -4.17
N THR A 144 -0.21 2.37 -4.15
CA THR A 144 0.89 3.32 -3.95
C THR A 144 0.90 4.46 -4.98
N PRO A 145 0.89 4.19 -6.30
CA PRO A 145 0.82 5.27 -7.30
C PRO A 145 -0.50 6.05 -7.24
N ASP A 146 -1.62 5.38 -6.92
CA ASP A 146 -2.93 6.05 -6.80
C ASP A 146 -2.96 7.03 -5.64
N MET A 147 -2.44 6.64 -4.48
CA MET A 147 -2.32 7.50 -3.30
C MET A 147 -1.39 8.70 -3.58
N ALA A 148 -0.29 8.48 -4.30
CA ALA A 148 0.60 9.55 -4.71
C ALA A 148 -0.11 10.56 -5.64
N SER A 149 -0.94 10.08 -6.58
CA SER A 149 -1.62 10.93 -7.56
C SER A 149 -2.62 11.92 -6.95
N VAL A 150 -3.19 11.60 -5.78
CA VAL A 150 -4.13 12.48 -5.06
C VAL A 150 -3.47 13.36 -4.00
N THR A 151 -2.14 13.32 -3.87
CA THR A 151 -1.40 14.11 -2.87
C THR A 151 -1.22 15.56 -3.34
N GLY A 152 -1.62 16.55 -2.55
CA GLY A 152 -1.44 17.98 -2.85
C GLY A 152 -1.18 18.80 -1.59
N ARG A 153 -0.48 19.94 -1.74
CA ARG A 153 -0.06 20.82 -0.64
C ARG A 153 -1.19 21.72 -0.16
N THR A 154 -1.99 22.25 -1.08
CA THR A 154 -3.12 23.14 -0.74
C THR A 154 -4.47 22.41 -0.92
N PRO A 155 -5.55 22.88 -0.28
CA PRO A 155 -6.89 22.34 -0.50
C PRO A 155 -7.31 22.32 -1.98
N GLU A 156 -6.99 23.38 -2.71
CA GLU A 156 -7.35 23.54 -4.13
C GLU A 156 -6.60 22.54 -5.00
N GLU A 157 -5.31 22.35 -4.75
CA GLU A 157 -4.50 21.35 -5.45
C GLU A 157 -5.03 19.93 -5.21
N ARG A 158 -5.40 19.63 -3.96
CA ARG A 158 -5.98 18.32 -3.59
C ARG A 158 -7.29 18.07 -4.30
N GLU A 159 -8.16 19.07 -4.37
CA GLU A 159 -9.47 18.96 -5.02
C GLU A 159 -9.33 18.75 -6.54
N ALA A 160 -8.42 19.49 -7.18
CA ALA A 160 -8.10 19.30 -8.59
C ALA A 160 -7.56 17.90 -8.89
N LYS A 161 -6.66 17.39 -8.04
CA LYS A 161 -6.09 16.03 -8.16
C LYS A 161 -7.12 14.94 -7.94
N LYS A 162 -8.03 15.08 -6.98
CA LYS A 162 -9.15 14.13 -6.77
C LYS A 162 -10.09 14.09 -7.97
N THR A 163 -10.40 15.25 -8.55
CA THR A 163 -11.19 15.34 -9.78
C THR A 163 -10.49 14.63 -10.93
N GLN A 164 -9.20 14.91 -11.14
CA GLN A 164 -8.40 14.23 -12.16
C GLN A 164 -8.36 12.71 -11.93
N PHE A 165 -8.17 12.27 -10.69
CA PHE A 165 -8.16 10.85 -10.33
C PHE A 165 -9.47 10.18 -10.70
N ALA A 166 -10.62 10.76 -10.33
CA ALA A 166 -11.93 10.20 -10.66
C ALA A 166 -12.13 10.08 -12.18
N ASN A 167 -11.69 11.08 -12.94
CA ASN A 167 -11.76 11.06 -14.40
C ASN A 167 -10.90 9.93 -15.00
N VAL A 168 -9.66 9.77 -14.52
CA VAL A 168 -8.77 8.67 -14.94
C VAL A 168 -9.33 7.31 -14.52
N TRP A 169 -9.92 7.23 -13.32
CA TRP A 169 -10.53 6.01 -12.79
C TRP A 169 -11.62 5.47 -13.72
N ALA A 170 -12.52 6.35 -14.19
CA ALA A 170 -13.59 5.98 -15.11
C ALA A 170 -13.08 5.51 -16.49
N GLN A 171 -11.79 5.75 -16.82
CA GLN A 171 -11.18 5.28 -18.06
C GLN A 171 -10.43 3.94 -17.91
N ARG A 172 -10.32 3.39 -16.70
CA ARG A 172 -9.62 2.12 -16.47
C ARG A 172 -10.36 0.96 -17.14
N ALA A 173 -9.59 0.00 -17.65
CA ALA A 173 -10.14 -1.13 -18.41
C ALA A 173 -11.14 -1.96 -17.60
N ASP A 174 -10.87 -2.22 -16.31
CA ASP A 174 -11.76 -2.96 -15.42
C ASP A 174 -13.05 -2.19 -15.10
N PHE A 175 -12.95 -0.88 -14.88
CA PHE A 175 -14.11 -0.01 -14.72
C PHE A 175 -15.00 -0.02 -15.96
N LYS A 176 -14.41 0.26 -17.14
CA LYS A 176 -15.14 0.29 -18.42
C LYS A 176 -15.76 -1.05 -18.75
N ALA A 177 -15.02 -2.15 -18.58
CA ALA A 177 -15.53 -3.50 -18.80
C ALA A 177 -16.76 -3.82 -17.94
N LYS A 178 -16.80 -3.32 -16.70
CA LYS A 178 -17.94 -3.52 -15.81
C LYS A 178 -19.11 -2.60 -16.14
N TYR A 179 -18.85 -1.32 -16.42
CA TYR A 179 -19.89 -0.30 -16.39
C TYR A 179 -20.32 0.24 -17.76
N ASP A 180 -19.45 0.28 -18.78
CA ASP A 180 -19.76 0.92 -20.08
C ASP A 180 -20.93 0.26 -20.83
N VAL A 181 -21.17 -1.02 -20.55
CA VAL A 181 -22.30 -1.78 -21.11
C VAL A 181 -23.65 -1.42 -20.48
N MET A 182 -23.67 -0.69 -19.36
CA MET A 182 -24.87 -0.39 -18.59
C MET A 182 -25.47 0.96 -19.00
N ALA A 183 -26.81 1.06 -18.97
CA ALA A 183 -27.49 2.35 -18.98
C ALA A 183 -27.26 3.11 -17.66
N ASN A 184 -27.53 4.42 -17.62
CA ASN A 184 -27.22 5.26 -16.46
C ASN A 184 -27.88 4.78 -15.16
N ALA A 185 -29.17 4.44 -15.18
CA ALA A 185 -29.85 3.89 -14.00
C ALA A 185 -29.21 2.59 -13.49
N ALA A 186 -28.97 1.64 -14.40
CA ALA A 186 -28.33 0.36 -14.08
C ALA A 186 -26.90 0.53 -13.56
N PHE A 187 -26.15 1.50 -14.09
CA PHE A 187 -24.83 1.87 -13.61
C PHE A 187 -24.87 2.34 -12.16
N VAL A 188 -25.78 3.25 -11.80
CA VAL A 188 -25.92 3.75 -10.42
C VAL A 188 -26.32 2.63 -9.47
N ASP A 189 -27.27 1.79 -9.87
CA ASP A 189 -27.72 0.66 -9.04
C ASP A 189 -26.61 -0.35 -8.79
N GLU A 190 -25.87 -0.73 -9.84
CA GLU A 190 -24.75 -1.67 -9.71
C GLU A 190 -23.60 -1.09 -8.89
N LEU A 191 -23.32 0.21 -9.03
CA LEU A 191 -22.33 0.91 -8.22
C LEU A 191 -22.72 0.91 -6.73
N LEU A 192 -23.97 1.26 -6.41
CA LEU A 192 -24.48 1.22 -5.03
C LEU A 192 -24.49 -0.19 -4.47
N ARG A 193 -24.88 -1.18 -5.27
CA ARG A 193 -24.82 -2.61 -4.89
C ARG A 193 -23.38 -3.06 -4.62
N THR A 194 -22.43 -2.66 -5.45
CA THR A 194 -21.00 -2.98 -5.29
C THR A 194 -20.43 -2.35 -4.03
N ALA A 195 -20.73 -1.08 -3.77
CA ALA A 195 -20.39 -0.39 -2.54
C ALA A 195 -21.14 -0.98 -1.33
N GLY A 196 -22.24 -1.70 -1.58
CA GLY A 196 -23.24 -2.11 -0.60
C GLY A 196 -23.69 -0.92 0.24
N ALA A 197 -24.11 0.14 -0.45
CA ALA A 197 -24.60 1.39 0.10
C ALA A 197 -26.01 1.67 -0.43
N GLN A 198 -26.82 2.41 0.34
CA GLN A 198 -28.17 2.82 -0.02
C GLN A 198 -28.30 4.35 0.14
N LEU A 199 -28.01 5.08 -0.92
CA LEU A 199 -28.04 6.54 -0.90
C LEU A 199 -29.40 7.09 -1.30
N ALA A 200 -29.98 7.97 -0.46
CA ALA A 200 -31.20 8.71 -0.81
C ALA A 200 -31.05 9.59 -2.07
N SER A 201 -29.81 9.91 -2.46
CA SER A 201 -29.48 10.67 -3.67
C SER A 201 -29.49 9.84 -4.95
N ARG A 202 -29.83 8.54 -4.90
CA ARG A 202 -29.80 7.63 -6.05
C ARG A 202 -30.51 8.20 -7.27
N ASP A 203 -31.76 8.65 -7.14
CA ASP A 203 -32.54 9.15 -8.28
C ASP A 203 -31.99 10.48 -8.83
N GLN A 204 -31.45 11.33 -7.95
CA GLN A 204 -30.77 12.55 -8.36
C GLN A 204 -29.51 12.24 -9.19
N LEU A 205 -28.71 11.25 -8.79
CA LEU A 205 -27.50 10.84 -9.51
C LEU A 205 -27.84 10.31 -10.91
N VAL A 206 -28.94 9.56 -11.05
CA VAL A 206 -29.42 9.10 -12.35
C VAL A 206 -29.85 10.28 -13.22
N SER A 207 -30.67 11.19 -12.67
CA SER A 207 -31.11 12.40 -13.40
C SER A 207 -29.92 13.27 -13.84
N ASP A 208 -28.91 13.44 -12.99
CA ASP A 208 -27.72 14.22 -13.32
C ASP A 208 -26.88 13.58 -14.43
N LEU A 209 -26.80 12.25 -14.49
CA LEU A 209 -26.14 11.54 -15.58
C LEU A 209 -26.91 11.67 -16.90
N GLU A 210 -28.24 11.51 -16.86
CA GLU A 210 -29.10 11.62 -18.05
C GLU A 210 -29.10 13.03 -18.64
N ALA A 211 -29.05 14.05 -17.78
CA ALA A 211 -28.97 15.44 -18.19
C ALA A 211 -27.54 15.93 -18.50
N GLY A 212 -26.52 15.06 -18.36
CA GLY A 212 -25.11 15.42 -18.58
C GLY A 212 -24.54 16.42 -17.58
N ARG A 213 -25.18 16.61 -16.41
CA ARG A 213 -24.69 17.48 -15.31
C ARG A 213 -23.57 16.82 -14.51
N LYS A 214 -23.55 15.49 -14.48
CA LYS A 214 -22.50 14.67 -13.88
C LYS A 214 -22.00 13.64 -14.89
N THR A 215 -20.73 13.32 -14.81
CA THR A 215 -20.12 12.18 -15.47
C THR A 215 -20.21 10.93 -14.58
N ARG A 216 -19.90 9.76 -15.13
CA ARG A 216 -19.74 8.54 -14.31
C ARG A 216 -18.63 8.67 -13.27
N ALA A 217 -17.56 9.41 -13.59
CA ALA A 217 -16.50 9.72 -12.64
C ALA A 217 -17.03 10.49 -11.42
N ASP A 218 -17.87 11.51 -11.65
CA ASP A 218 -18.49 12.31 -10.58
C ASP A 218 -19.40 11.45 -9.69
N VAL A 219 -20.15 10.51 -10.29
CA VAL A 219 -21.03 9.61 -9.54
C VAL A 219 -20.24 8.60 -8.71
N VAL A 220 -19.17 8.00 -9.26
CA VAL A 220 -18.29 7.11 -8.48
C VAL A 220 -17.70 7.85 -7.29
N ARG A 221 -17.19 9.06 -7.52
CA ARG A 221 -16.65 9.91 -6.46
C ARG A 221 -17.69 10.20 -5.38
N HIS A 222 -18.89 10.61 -5.78
CA HIS A 222 -20.00 10.89 -4.85
C HIS A 222 -20.34 9.67 -3.98
N VAL A 223 -20.39 8.47 -4.56
CA VAL A 223 -20.66 7.24 -3.79
C VAL A 223 -19.48 6.91 -2.86
N ALA A 224 -18.24 6.98 -3.35
CA ALA A 224 -17.04 6.66 -2.58
C ALA A 224 -16.77 7.64 -1.42
N GLU A 225 -17.21 8.90 -1.54
CA GLU A 225 -17.12 9.93 -0.51
C GLU A 225 -18.31 9.94 0.45
N SER A 226 -19.34 9.13 0.20
CA SER A 226 -20.51 9.09 1.08
C SER A 226 -20.15 8.63 2.50
N ASN A 227 -20.88 9.14 3.49
CA ASN A 227 -20.70 8.75 4.90
C ASN A 227 -20.96 7.26 5.14
N GLU A 228 -21.82 6.63 4.34
CA GLU A 228 -22.12 5.21 4.45
C GLU A 228 -20.91 4.37 4.03
N VAL A 229 -20.37 4.59 2.83
CA VAL A 229 -19.17 3.89 2.34
C VAL A 229 -17.97 4.22 3.22
N SER A 230 -17.82 5.48 3.65
CA SER A 230 -16.73 5.90 4.52
C SER A 230 -16.70 5.17 5.85
N ARG A 231 -17.85 5.01 6.52
CA ARG A 231 -17.95 4.28 7.79
C ARG A 231 -17.76 2.78 7.60
N LYS A 232 -18.41 2.22 6.59
CA LYS A 232 -18.36 0.78 6.30
C LYS A 232 -16.95 0.30 6.00
N GLU A 233 -16.20 1.06 5.20
CA GLU A 233 -14.89 0.65 4.72
C GLU A 233 -13.74 1.09 5.64
N TYR A 234 -14.02 1.77 6.76
CA TYR A 234 -12.98 2.30 7.65
C TYR A 234 -12.06 1.21 8.21
N ASN A 235 -12.61 0.16 8.82
CA ASN A 235 -11.81 -0.92 9.40
C ASN A 235 -11.02 -1.67 8.32
N GLY A 236 -11.65 -1.96 7.17
CA GLY A 236 -11.00 -2.65 6.06
C GLY A 236 -9.84 -1.84 5.48
N ALA A 237 -10.04 -0.54 5.30
CA ALA A 237 -8.99 0.36 4.90
C ALA A 237 -7.87 0.37 5.95
N PHE A 238 -8.20 0.54 7.24
CA PHE A 238 -7.21 0.58 8.31
C PHE A 238 -6.34 -0.68 8.36
N VAL A 239 -6.93 -1.87 8.21
CA VAL A 239 -6.19 -3.14 8.11
C VAL A 239 -5.27 -3.15 6.88
N ALA A 240 -5.79 -2.85 5.69
CA ALA A 240 -5.01 -2.86 4.46
C ALA A 240 -3.80 -1.91 4.54
N MET A 241 -3.99 -0.76 5.18
CA MET A 241 -2.93 0.24 5.35
C MET A 241 -1.83 -0.21 6.29
N GLN A 242 -2.10 -1.11 7.25
CA GLN A 242 -1.04 -1.73 8.05
C GLN A 242 -0.08 -2.52 7.15
N TYR A 243 -0.62 -3.37 6.26
CA TYR A 243 0.20 -4.15 5.34
C TYR A 243 0.92 -3.27 4.32
N PHE A 244 0.25 -2.28 3.75
CA PHE A 244 0.87 -1.42 2.74
C PHE A 244 1.97 -0.54 3.30
N GLY A 245 1.74 0.13 4.43
CA GLY A 245 2.74 1.01 5.01
C GLY A 245 3.84 0.25 5.74
N TYR A 246 3.51 -0.73 6.59
CA TYR A 246 4.55 -1.47 7.31
C TYR A 246 5.23 -2.52 6.46
N LEU A 247 4.49 -3.34 5.73
CA LEU A 247 5.04 -4.53 5.10
C LEU A 247 5.32 -4.35 3.61
N ARG A 248 4.79 -3.27 3.01
CA ARG A 248 4.94 -2.92 1.58
C ARG A 248 4.52 -4.07 0.64
N ARG A 249 3.42 -4.74 0.98
CA ARG A 249 2.89 -5.89 0.23
C ARG A 249 1.38 -6.04 0.40
N ASP A 250 0.79 -6.89 -0.42
CA ASP A 250 -0.60 -7.29 -0.29
C ASP A 250 -0.86 -8.03 1.03
N PRO A 251 -1.99 -7.77 1.72
CA PRO A 251 -2.46 -8.60 2.82
C PRO A 251 -2.74 -10.03 2.38
N GLU A 252 -2.35 -11.00 3.21
CA GLU A 252 -2.90 -12.36 3.08
C GLU A 252 -4.39 -12.36 3.44
N PRO A 253 -5.25 -13.08 2.70
CA PRO A 253 -6.69 -13.11 2.99
C PRO A 253 -7.02 -13.49 4.43
N ASP A 254 -6.38 -14.54 4.96
CA ASP A 254 -6.63 -15.02 6.32
C ASP A 254 -6.18 -14.00 7.37
N GLY A 255 -5.02 -13.39 7.17
CA GLY A 255 -4.49 -12.35 8.06
C GLY A 255 -5.37 -11.09 8.06
N TYR A 256 -5.83 -10.67 6.88
CA TYR A 256 -6.75 -9.55 6.74
C TYR A 256 -8.08 -9.81 7.45
N THR A 257 -8.69 -10.98 7.25
CA THR A 257 -9.95 -11.35 7.93
C THR A 257 -9.78 -11.52 9.43
N ALA A 258 -8.64 -12.06 9.90
CA ALA A 258 -8.37 -12.18 11.33
C ALA A 258 -8.30 -10.80 12.01
N TRP A 259 -7.62 -9.85 11.40
CA TRP A 259 -7.52 -8.48 11.91
C TRP A 259 -8.84 -7.72 11.88
N LEU A 260 -9.64 -7.90 10.83
CA LEU A 260 -10.99 -7.34 10.82
C LEU A 260 -11.82 -7.83 12.00
N LYS A 261 -11.77 -9.13 12.32
CA LYS A 261 -12.47 -9.67 13.50
C LYS A 261 -11.98 -9.08 14.82
N VAL A 262 -10.70 -8.70 14.92
CA VAL A 262 -10.17 -8.02 16.12
C VAL A 262 -10.78 -6.64 16.25
N LEU A 263 -10.78 -5.85 15.17
CA LEU A 263 -11.35 -4.50 15.16
C LEU A 263 -12.88 -4.51 15.32
N ASP A 264 -13.59 -5.47 14.73
CA ASP A 264 -15.05 -5.55 14.87
C ASP A 264 -15.48 -5.91 16.30
N ARG A 265 -14.62 -6.63 17.05
CA ARG A 265 -14.84 -6.92 18.48
C ARG A 265 -14.49 -5.73 19.37
N ASN A 266 -13.44 -4.99 19.02
CA ASN A 266 -12.94 -3.85 19.77
C ASN A 266 -12.66 -2.67 18.81
N PRO A 267 -13.69 -1.91 18.39
CA PRO A 267 -13.55 -0.87 17.36
C PRO A 267 -12.55 0.23 17.70
N ASP A 268 -12.32 0.48 18.99
CA ASP A 268 -11.40 1.50 19.48
C ASP A 268 -9.96 0.99 19.66
N ASP A 269 -9.72 -0.31 19.48
CA ASP A 269 -8.41 -0.94 19.71
C ASP A 269 -7.50 -0.92 18.48
N ALA A 270 -7.28 0.29 17.95
CA ALA A 270 -6.25 0.51 16.94
C ALA A 270 -4.84 0.23 17.48
N TRP A 271 -4.63 0.32 18.79
CA TRP A 271 -3.31 0.16 19.42
C TRP A 271 -2.80 -1.27 19.25
N THR A 272 -3.59 -2.30 19.57
CA THR A 272 -3.17 -3.71 19.47
C THR A 272 -2.76 -4.07 18.05
N MET A 273 -3.52 -3.57 17.06
CA MET A 273 -3.19 -3.77 15.66
C MET A 273 -1.85 -3.10 15.30
N VAL A 274 -1.72 -1.79 15.54
CA VAL A 274 -0.49 -1.04 15.19
C VAL A 274 0.72 -1.66 15.89
N TRP A 275 0.59 -2.04 17.17
CA TRP A 275 1.65 -2.73 17.92
C TRP A 275 2.08 -4.03 17.23
N GLY A 276 1.13 -4.85 16.79
CA GLY A 276 1.41 -6.13 16.11
C GLY A 276 2.23 -5.97 14.83
N PHE A 277 2.01 -4.91 14.06
CA PHE A 277 2.76 -4.65 12.83
C PHE A 277 4.09 -3.96 13.09
N VAL A 278 4.11 -2.89 13.88
CA VAL A 278 5.32 -2.07 14.10
C VAL A 278 6.40 -2.80 14.89
N THR A 279 6.02 -3.76 15.73
CA THR A 279 6.98 -4.60 16.46
C THR A 279 7.30 -5.91 15.74
N SER A 280 6.64 -6.19 14.61
CA SER A 280 6.82 -7.44 13.87
C SER A 280 8.26 -7.61 13.38
N VAL A 281 8.71 -8.87 13.35
CA VAL A 281 9.99 -9.24 12.74
C VAL A 281 10.03 -8.83 11.27
N GLU A 282 8.89 -8.91 10.57
CA GLU A 282 8.79 -8.54 9.16
C GLU A 282 9.05 -7.04 8.93
N TYR A 283 8.41 -6.14 9.70
CA TYR A 283 8.66 -4.70 9.61
C TYR A 283 10.11 -4.37 9.93
N ARG A 284 10.64 -4.92 11.03
CA ARG A 284 12.02 -4.69 11.44
C ARG A 284 13.02 -5.18 10.39
N ASN A 285 12.67 -6.26 9.68
CA ASN A 285 13.51 -6.79 8.60
C ASN A 285 13.59 -5.90 7.37
N ARG A 286 12.85 -4.80 7.28
CA ARG A 286 13.05 -3.81 6.20
C ARG A 286 14.32 -2.97 6.39
N PHE A 287 14.89 -2.96 7.59
CA PHE A 287 15.97 -2.05 7.99
C PHE A 287 17.24 -2.78 8.41
#